data_AF-A0A6I5N9A9-F1
#
_entry.id   AF-A0A6I5N9A9-F1
#
_cell.length_a   1.000
_cell.length_b   1.000
_cell.length_c   1.000
_cell.angle_alpha   90.00
_cell.angle_beta   90.00
_cell.angle_gamma   90.00
#
_symmetry.space_group_name_H-M   'P 1'
#
loop_
_entity.id
_entity.type
_entity.pdbx_description
1 polymer ?
#
loop_
_entity_poly.entity_id
_entity_poly.type
_entity_poly.pdbx_seq_one_letter_code
_entity_poly.pdbx_strand_id
1 'polypeptide(L)'
;PNLFGLNRHASGELIISLTAGFIFLFLIAVAYRSGDAFAKRISKVLIGMVFALGFLGILVDSLHFVIKIELLQPILTIIEDGGEMVVMSLVLSFILLLPERMRDINKHRPSLINRVKDG
;
A
#
# COMPACT_ATOMS: atom_id res chain seq x y z
N PRO A 1 14.78 10.61 30.71
CA PRO A 1 14.85 9.14 30.55
C PRO A 1 14.38 8.71 29.15
N ASN A 2 15.31 8.29 28.30
CA ASN A 2 15.02 7.66 27.01
C ASN A 2 14.66 6.20 27.27
N LEU A 3 13.42 5.80 26.99
CA LEU A 3 13.12 4.38 26.82
C LEU A 3 13.77 3.97 25.48
N PHE A 4 14.72 3.03 25.52
CA PHE A 4 15.34 2.37 24.34
C PHE A 4 16.41 3.12 23.53
N GLY A 5 16.87 4.30 23.91
CA GLY A 5 18.01 4.93 23.22
C GLY A 5 17.76 5.39 21.77
N LEU A 6 16.51 5.35 21.30
CA LEU A 6 16.08 6.03 20.08
C LEU A 6 15.83 7.52 20.38
N ASN A 7 16.23 8.40 19.45
CA ASN A 7 15.79 9.80 19.47
C ASN A 7 14.25 9.85 19.43
N ARG A 8 13.65 10.76 20.19
CA ARG A 8 12.17 10.92 20.29
C ARG A 8 11.47 11.08 18.92
N HIS A 9 12.19 11.59 17.92
CA HIS A 9 11.70 11.80 16.57
C HIS A 9 11.47 10.46 15.83
N ALA A 10 12.52 9.64 15.71
CA ALA A 10 12.47 8.32 15.05
C ALA A 10 11.48 7.35 15.72
N SER A 11 11.23 7.50 17.02
CA SER A 11 10.18 6.72 17.70
C SER A 11 8.75 7.17 17.34
N GLY A 12 8.56 8.44 16.99
CA GLY A 12 7.26 9.00 16.63
C GLY A 12 6.78 8.53 15.27
N GLU A 13 7.63 8.66 14.25
CA GLU A 13 7.36 8.22 12.88
C GLU A 13 7.04 6.73 12.83
N LEU A 14 7.83 5.90 13.51
CA LEU A 14 7.58 4.46 13.58
C LEU A 14 6.23 4.12 14.24
N ILE A 15 5.85 4.78 15.34
CA ILE A 15 4.55 4.54 15.99
C ILE A 15 3.39 4.99 15.10
N ILE A 16 3.50 6.15 14.47
CA ILE A 16 2.46 6.69 13.58
C ILE A 16 2.28 5.76 12.37
N SER A 17 3.38 5.38 11.72
CA SER A 17 3.37 4.49 10.55
C SER A 17 2.84 3.10 10.89
N LEU A 18 3.21 2.53 12.05
CA LEU A 18 2.63 1.27 12.52
C LEU A 18 1.14 1.38 12.81
N THR A 19 0.71 2.49 13.43
CA THR A 19 -0.70 2.70 13.77
C THR A 19 -1.54 2.85 12.49
N ALA A 20 -1.09 3.67 11.55
CA ALA A 20 -1.75 3.87 10.26
C ALA A 20 -1.79 2.56 9.44
N GLY A 21 -0.65 1.87 9.34
CA GLY A 21 -0.54 0.57 8.68
C GLY A 21 -1.48 -0.46 9.29
N PHE A 22 -1.56 -0.53 10.62
CA PHE A 22 -2.47 -1.44 11.33
C PHE A 22 -3.94 -1.13 11.03
N ILE A 23 -4.34 0.14 11.04
CA ILE A 23 -5.71 0.54 10.70
C ILE A 23 -6.06 0.10 9.27
N PHE A 24 -5.18 0.37 8.30
CA PHE A 24 -5.43 -0.04 6.91
C PHE A 24 -5.50 -1.57 6.77
N LEU A 25 -4.55 -2.30 7.35
CA LEU A 25 -4.55 -3.76 7.32
C LEU A 25 -5.80 -4.34 7.99
N PHE A 26 -6.26 -3.76 9.10
CA PHE A 26 -7.48 -4.18 9.76
C PHE A 26 -8.71 -4.00 8.86
N LEU A 27 -8.86 -2.83 8.23
CA LEU A 27 -9.96 -2.57 7.30
C LEU A 27 -9.91 -3.51 6.09
N ILE A 28 -8.73 -3.73 5.52
CA ILE A 28 -8.54 -4.66 4.40
C ILE A 28 -8.83 -6.11 4.84
N ALA A 29 -8.46 -6.50 6.06
CA ALA A 29 -8.75 -7.84 6.58
C ALA A 29 -10.26 -8.08 6.75
N VAL A 30 -11.00 -7.06 7.23
CA VAL A 30 -12.47 -7.10 7.29
C VAL A 30 -13.06 -7.25 5.87
N ALA A 31 -12.59 -6.45 4.92
CA ALA A 31 -13.04 -6.53 3.51
C ALA A 31 -12.70 -7.88 2.87
N TYR A 32 -11.51 -8.44 3.15
CA TYR A 32 -11.08 -9.75 2.66
C TYR A 32 -11.94 -10.89 3.20
N ARG A 33 -12.30 -10.83 4.49
CA ARG A 33 -13.10 -11.88 5.14
C ARG A 33 -14.55 -11.86 4.68
N SER A 34 -15.13 -10.67 4.54
CA SER A 34 -16.55 -10.50 4.21
C SER A 34 -16.84 -10.48 2.71
N GLY A 35 -15.80 -10.31 1.87
CA GLY A 35 -15.93 -10.14 0.43
C GLY A 35 -15.95 -11.44 -0.38
N ASP A 36 -16.39 -11.32 -1.64
CA ASP A 36 -16.35 -12.38 -2.64
C ASP A 36 -14.91 -12.63 -3.17
N ALA A 37 -14.77 -13.55 -4.13
CA ALA A 37 -13.47 -13.88 -4.71
C ALA A 37 -12.77 -12.66 -5.35
N PHE A 38 -13.55 -11.70 -5.86
CA PHE A 38 -13.04 -10.46 -6.44
C PHE A 38 -12.52 -9.51 -5.36
N ALA A 39 -13.30 -9.25 -4.32
CA ALA A 39 -12.89 -8.45 -3.17
C ALA A 39 -11.63 -9.01 -2.48
N LYS A 40 -11.50 -10.35 -2.40
CA LYS A 40 -10.28 -11.00 -1.89
C LYS A 40 -9.06 -10.73 -2.76
N ARG A 41 -9.23 -10.65 -4.08
CA ARG A 41 -8.12 -10.34 -5.01
C ARG A 41 -7.67 -8.89 -4.87
N ILE A 42 -8.62 -7.95 -4.80
CA ILE A 42 -8.35 -6.53 -4.55
C ILE A 42 -7.64 -6.35 -3.22
N SER A 43 -8.14 -6.99 -2.16
CA SER A 43 -7.56 -6.90 -0.82
C SER A 43 -6.10 -7.37 -0.78
N LYS A 44 -5.73 -8.43 -1.52
CA LYS A 44 -4.32 -8.87 -1.62
C LYS A 44 -3.43 -7.81 -2.28
N VAL A 45 -3.93 -7.15 -3.33
CA VAL A 45 -3.19 -6.06 -4.00
C VAL A 45 -2.99 -4.89 -3.04
N LEU A 46 -4.05 -4.48 -2.34
CA LEU A 46 -3.99 -3.40 -1.35
C LEU A 46 -3.04 -3.73 -0.18
N ILE A 47 -3.06 -4.97 0.33
CA ILE A 47 -2.09 -5.42 1.34
C ILE A 47 -0.66 -5.25 0.83
N GLY A 48 -0.38 -5.66 -0.41
CA GLY A 48 0.94 -5.46 -1.03
C GLY A 48 1.35 -3.99 -1.10
N MET A 49 0.43 -3.10 -1.45
CA MET A 49 0.68 -1.65 -1.48
C MET A 49 0.92 -1.06 -0.10
N VAL A 50 0.20 -1.51 0.94
CA VAL A 50 0.44 -1.09 2.33
C VAL A 50 1.81 -1.55 2.81
N PHE A 51 2.24 -2.77 2.45
CA PHE A 51 3.60 -3.23 2.75
C PHE A 51 4.67 -2.41 2.01
N ALA A 52 4.43 -2.03 0.77
CA ALA A 52 5.34 -1.15 0.03
C ALA A 52 5.47 0.23 0.70
N LEU A 53 4.37 0.81 1.18
CA LEU A 53 4.39 2.05 1.97
C LEU A 53 5.19 1.89 3.26
N GLY A 54 4.89 0.86 4.05
CA GLY A 54 5.63 0.61 5.29
C GLY A 54 7.11 0.32 5.06
N PHE A 55 7.47 -0.34 3.95
CA PHE A 55 8.86 -0.54 3.57
C PHE A 55 9.56 0.79 3.27
N LEU A 56 8.96 1.66 2.46
CA LEU A 56 9.56 2.95 2.14
C LEU A 56 9.63 3.86 3.37
N GLY A 57 8.53 4.04 4.10
CA GLY A 57 8.47 4.95 5.24
C GLY A 57 9.16 4.50 6.52
N ILE A 58 9.34 3.20 6.74
CA ILE A 58 9.99 2.70 7.98
C ILE A 58 11.41 2.24 7.69
N LEU A 59 11.62 1.47 6.62
CA LEU A 59 12.93 0.88 6.34
C LEU A 59 13.89 1.89 5.73
N VAL A 60 13.43 2.73 4.79
CA VAL A 60 14.30 3.76 4.19
C VAL A 60 14.61 4.86 5.21
N ASP A 61 13.63 5.31 6.00
CA ASP A 61 13.85 6.24 7.12
C ASP A 61 14.86 5.68 8.16
N SER A 62 14.68 4.42 8.56
CA SER A 62 15.63 3.77 9.48
C SER A 62 17.04 3.67 8.88
N LEU A 63 17.14 3.42 7.56
CA LEU A 63 18.43 3.36 6.86
C LEU A 63 19.07 4.74 6.74
N HIS A 64 18.27 5.78 6.51
CA HIS A 64 18.68 7.18 6.49
C HIS A 64 19.33 7.59 7.83
N PHE A 65 18.79 7.12 8.96
CA PHE A 65 19.39 7.35 10.28
C PHE A 65 20.74 6.63 10.50
N VAL A 66 20.88 5.42 9.95
CA VAL A 66 22.09 4.60 10.12
C VAL A 66 23.23 5.03 9.18
N ILE A 67 22.91 5.40 7.94
CA ILE A 67 23.89 5.81 6.93
C ILE A 67 24.24 7.30 7.11
N LYS A 68 25.37 7.56 7.76
CA LYS A 68 25.89 8.93 7.99
C LYS A 68 26.80 9.44 6.87
N ILE A 69 26.50 9.07 5.62
CA ILE A 69 27.26 9.54 4.44
C ILE A 69 26.53 10.75 3.88
N GLU A 70 27.12 11.96 4.03
CA GLU A 70 26.49 13.22 3.65
C GLU A 70 25.99 13.27 2.20
N LEU A 71 26.73 12.64 1.27
CA LEU A 71 26.35 12.57 -0.15
C LEU A 71 25.11 11.71 -0.41
N LEU A 72 24.80 10.73 0.45
CA LEU A 72 23.66 9.83 0.29
C LEU A 72 22.39 10.32 0.98
N GLN A 73 22.51 11.21 1.96
CA GLN A 73 21.38 11.78 2.70
C GLN A 73 20.28 12.32 1.76
N PRO A 74 20.56 13.25 0.81
CA PRO A 74 19.50 13.77 -0.06
C PRO A 74 18.88 12.71 -0.98
N ILE A 75 19.66 11.70 -1.40
CA ILE A 75 19.16 10.61 -2.24
C ILE A 75 18.21 9.73 -1.43
N LEU A 76 18.55 9.41 -0.18
CA LEU A 76 17.71 8.62 0.72
C LEU A 76 16.41 9.35 1.04
N THR A 77 16.45 10.66 1.33
CA THR A 77 15.24 11.47 1.54
C THR A 77 14.33 11.48 0.31
N ILE A 78 14.90 11.63 -0.90
CA ILE A 78 14.11 11.59 -2.14
C ILE A 78 13.46 10.22 -2.36
N ILE A 79 14.20 9.14 -2.07
CA ILE A 79 13.69 7.77 -2.23
C ILE A 79 12.59 7.48 -1.21
N GLU A 80 12.75 7.96 0.02
CA GLU A 80 11.78 7.84 1.11
C GLU A 80 10.49 8.60 0.76
N ASP A 81 10.53 9.93 0.76
CA ASP A 81 9.36 10.79 0.54
C ASP A 81 8.76 10.58 -0.87
N GLY A 82 9.63 10.55 -1.89
CA GLY A 82 9.20 10.38 -3.27
C GLY A 82 8.64 8.98 -3.54
N GLY A 83 9.24 7.96 -2.93
CA GLY A 83 8.76 6.59 -3.01
C GLY A 83 7.36 6.45 -2.41
N GLU A 84 7.14 6.99 -1.21
CA GLU A 84 5.82 7.00 -0.57
C GLU A 84 4.76 7.66 -1.45
N MET A 85 5.06 8.83 -2.02
CA MET A 85 4.15 9.55 -2.91
C MET A 85 3.80 8.76 -4.18
N VAL A 86 4.77 8.03 -4.75
CA VAL A 86 4.54 7.15 -5.90
C VAL A 86 3.61 6.00 -5.50
N VAL A 87 3.84 5.33 -4.37
CA VAL A 87 2.97 4.24 -3.92
C VAL A 87 1.57 4.75 -3.59
N MET A 88 1.44 5.91 -2.92
CA MET A 88 0.14 6.55 -2.66
C MET A 88 -0.61 6.86 -3.95
N SER A 89 0.09 7.37 -4.98
CA SER A 89 -0.50 7.63 -6.29
C SER A 89 -0.98 6.35 -6.97
N LEU A 90 -0.23 5.25 -6.85
CA LEU A 90 -0.63 3.93 -7.35
C LEU A 90 -1.85 3.38 -6.61
N VAL A 91 -1.90 3.51 -5.28
CA VAL A 91 -3.07 3.13 -4.47
C VAL A 91 -4.30 3.91 -4.92
N LEU A 92 -4.18 5.23 -5.04
CA LEU A 92 -5.28 6.10 -5.44
C LEU A 92 -5.77 5.74 -6.85
N SER A 93 -4.85 5.63 -7.81
CA SER A 93 -5.16 5.25 -9.19
C SER A 93 -5.85 3.87 -9.25
N PHE A 94 -5.35 2.90 -8.49
CA PHE A 94 -5.95 1.58 -8.41
C PHE A 94 -7.39 1.62 -7.89
N ILE A 95 -7.65 2.38 -6.82
CA ILE A 95 -8.98 2.52 -6.24
C ILE A 95 -9.92 3.25 -7.20
N LEU A 96 -9.47 4.33 -7.84
CA LEU A 96 -10.30 5.12 -8.76
C LEU A 96 -10.68 4.37 -10.04
N LEU A 97 -9.79 3.54 -10.58
CA LEU A 97 -10.04 2.76 -11.80
C LEU A 97 -10.84 1.47 -11.53
N LEU A 98 -10.94 1.04 -10.28
CA LEU A 98 -11.60 -0.20 -9.91
C LEU A 98 -13.08 -0.29 -10.35
N PRO A 99 -13.92 0.74 -10.17
CA PRO A 99 -15.33 0.70 -10.59
C PRO A 99 -15.49 0.61 -12.11
N GLU A 100 -14.62 1.29 -12.88
CA GLU A 100 -14.64 1.25 -14.34
C GLU A 100 -14.30 -0.14 -14.84
N ARG A 101 -13.22 -0.74 -14.32
CA ARG A 101 -12.84 -2.13 -14.64
C ARG A 101 -13.93 -3.13 -14.26
N MET A 102 -14.60 -2.92 -13.13
CA MET A 102 -15.73 -3.76 -12.71
C MET A 102 -16.91 -3.66 -13.69
N ARG A 103 -17.21 -2.44 -14.17
CA ARG A 103 -18.27 -2.19 -15.15
C ARG A 103 -17.97 -2.87 -16.49
N ASP A 104 -16.74 -2.77 -16.99
CA ASP A 104 -16.31 -3.41 -18.24
C ASP A 104 -16.42 -4.93 -18.17
N ILE A 105 -15.97 -5.55 -17.07
CA ILE A 105 -16.07 -7.00 -16.86
C ILE A 105 -17.54 -7.43 -16.86
N ASN A 106 -18.41 -6.69 -16.16
CA ASN A 106 -19.82 -7.05 -16.07
C ASN A 106 -20.56 -6.85 -17.40
N LYS A 107 -20.16 -5.88 -18.23
CA LYS A 107 -20.74 -5.63 -19.55
C LYS A 107 -20.43 -6.73 -20.56
N HIS A 108 -19.23 -7.32 -20.52
CA HIS A 108 -18.80 -8.34 -21.50
C HIS A 108 -19.08 -9.79 -21.07
N ARG A 109 -19.37 -10.03 -19.79
CA ARG A 109 -19.73 -11.38 -19.30
C ARG A 109 -20.92 -12.04 -20.03
N PRO A 110 -22.02 -11.34 -20.37
CA PRO A 110 -23.18 -11.95 -21.01
C PRO A 110 -22.91 -12.40 -22.46
N SER A 111 -22.09 -11.65 -23.21
CA SER A 111 -21.80 -11.96 -24.61
C SER A 111 -20.92 -13.20 -24.78
N LEU A 112 -20.03 -13.48 -23.82
CA LEU A 112 -19.26 -14.72 -23.80
C LEU A 112 -20.12 -15.94 -23.47
N ILE A 113 -21.09 -15.79 -22.56
CA ILE A 113 -22.00 -16.88 -22.20
C ILE A 113 -22.88 -17.27 -23.39
N ASN A 114 -23.41 -16.30 -24.15
CA ASN A 114 -24.20 -16.60 -25.34
C ASN A 114 -23.35 -17.27 -26.44
N ARG A 115 -22.12 -16.81 -26.67
CA ARG A 115 -21.20 -17.47 -27.63
C ARG A 115 -20.86 -18.92 -27.28
N VAL A 116 -20.83 -19.28 -25.99
CA VAL A 116 -20.60 -20.67 -25.55
C VAL A 116 -21.87 -21.52 -25.62
N LYS A 117 -23.06 -20.90 -25.57
CA LYS A 117 -24.34 -21.61 -25.75
C LYS A 117 -24.69 -21.85 -27.21
N ASP A 118 -24.23 -20.96 -28.09
CA ASP A 118 -24.57 -20.98 -29.52
C ASP A 118 -23.57 -21.77 -30.40
N GLY A 119 -22.54 -22.38 -29.79
CA GLY A 119 -21.54 -23.23 -30.47
C GLY A 119 -21.40 -24.59 -29.81
#